data_AF-A0A9X1ZNR5-F1
#
_entry.id   AF-A0A9X1ZNR5-F1
#
_cell.length_a   1.000
_cell.length_b   1.000
_cell.length_c   1.000
_cell.angle_alpha   90.00
_cell.angle_beta   90.00
_cell.angle_gamma   90.00
#
_symmetry.space_group_name_H-M   'P 1'
#
loop_
_entity.id
_entity.type
_entity.pdbx_description
1 polymer ?
#
loop_
_entity_poly.entity_id
_entity_poly.type
_entity_poly.pdbx_seq_one_letter_code
_entity_poly.pdbx_strand_id
1 'polypeptide(L)'
;MRNLIRFHIFLLLSLGVLSCKQTPSQGNSEKQDQEKKAAANEEAQGNKEAYLFVYFEGTGKGELQEQLRFAVSADAQNWKALNNNQPIISSDRISNSGGIRDPHILRNNDEFFMVATDMFTVKNGWGSNPGIVLMRSKNLTDWKTNAIDFRKEYPKTFKNVKWVWAPQTFYDKDKDKYLVYFTIRFSGQDNLDFYSAYANKGFSGFESEPTLMFRAKYGAIDGDIIYKDSLYHFFYKGNTKNEKGEEIKNGIQQAVSKSLEGPWKEDFKYLDSYADTNTVVEGSSVFKLNNSDEYILMYDLYSSGRYEFQRSKDLFHFSEETESFTKDFFPRHGSVIGITKEEAKRLDKKWGGVPKELLNEEE
;
A
#
# COMPACT_ATOMS: atom_id res chain seq x y z
N MET A 1 78.02 -49.27 22.00
CA MET A 1 78.55 -49.37 23.37
C MET A 1 77.53 -48.77 24.34
N ARG A 2 77.18 -49.52 25.41
CA ARG A 2 76.29 -49.22 26.57
C ARG A 2 74.77 -49.15 26.22
N ASN A 3 73.91 -50.13 26.51
CA ASN A 3 73.42 -50.71 27.80
C ASN A 3 73.01 -49.62 28.80
N LEU A 4 71.87 -49.59 29.50
CA LEU A 4 70.78 -50.53 29.87
C LEU A 4 69.65 -49.60 30.43
N ILE A 5 68.34 -49.90 30.53
CA ILE A 5 67.63 -50.58 31.65
C ILE A 5 66.11 -50.43 31.36
N ARG A 6 65.36 -51.53 31.45
CA ARG A 6 63.89 -51.58 31.57
C ARG A 6 63.47 -51.41 33.03
N PHE A 7 62.34 -50.75 33.29
CA PHE A 7 61.48 -51.06 34.43
C PHE A 7 59.99 -50.91 34.05
N HIS A 8 59.20 -51.94 34.38
CA HIS A 8 57.74 -51.95 34.30
C HIS A 8 57.15 -51.36 35.58
N ILE A 9 56.15 -50.49 35.46
CA ILE A 9 55.19 -50.18 36.52
C ILE A 9 53.80 -50.11 35.88
N PHE A 10 52.88 -50.93 36.40
CA PHE A 10 51.44 -50.84 36.19
C PHE A 10 50.88 -49.68 37.05
N LEU A 11 50.06 -48.81 36.48
CA LEU A 11 49.14 -47.98 37.25
C LEU A 11 47.82 -47.83 36.48
N LEU A 12 46.71 -48.23 37.12
CA LEU A 12 45.35 -47.93 36.66
C LEU A 12 45.10 -46.43 36.73
N LEU A 13 44.49 -45.87 35.68
CA LEU A 13 43.81 -44.57 35.73
C LEU A 13 42.41 -44.71 35.14
N SER A 14 41.42 -44.41 35.99
CA SER A 14 40.00 -44.29 35.70
C SER A 14 39.74 -43.16 34.71
N LEU A 15 39.14 -43.45 33.55
CA LEU A 15 38.55 -42.43 32.68
C LEU A 15 37.21 -41.95 33.27
N GLY A 16 37.16 -40.68 33.65
CA GLY A 16 35.91 -39.98 33.91
C GLY A 16 35.17 -39.69 32.60
N VAL A 17 33.90 -40.07 32.54
CA VAL A 17 32.99 -39.76 31.44
C VAL A 17 32.50 -38.32 31.60
N LEU A 18 32.90 -37.41 30.70
CA LEU A 18 32.29 -36.09 30.58
C LEU A 18 31.01 -36.20 29.73
N SER A 19 29.85 -36.03 30.36
CA SER A 19 28.57 -35.91 29.68
C SER A 19 28.42 -34.52 29.08
N CYS A 20 28.45 -34.41 27.75
CA CYS A 20 28.15 -33.19 27.02
C CYS A 20 26.62 -33.01 26.93
N LYS A 21 26.06 -32.02 27.62
CA LYS A 21 24.66 -31.61 27.43
C LYS A 21 24.55 -30.89 26.08
N GLN A 22 23.73 -31.42 25.17
CA GLN A 22 23.30 -30.71 23.97
C GLN A 22 22.34 -29.58 24.34
N THR A 23 22.67 -28.36 23.92
CA THR A 23 21.75 -27.22 23.88
C THR A 23 20.86 -27.34 22.63
N PRO A 24 19.54 -27.04 22.69
CA PRO A 24 18.68 -27.10 21.51
C PRO A 24 19.02 -25.95 20.55
N SER A 25 18.98 -26.22 19.25
CA SER A 25 19.29 -25.26 18.18
C SER A 25 18.20 -24.19 18.04
N GLN A 26 18.58 -22.91 18.16
CA GLN A 26 17.69 -21.75 17.94
C GLN A 26 17.25 -21.59 16.47
N GLY A 27 17.96 -22.21 15.52
CA GLY A 27 17.65 -22.08 14.08
C GLY A 27 16.41 -22.84 13.59
N ASN A 28 15.88 -23.79 14.38
CA ASN A 28 14.70 -24.57 13.97
C ASN A 28 13.38 -23.94 14.42
N SER A 29 13.39 -23.15 15.50
CA SER A 29 12.20 -22.46 16.02
C SER A 29 11.85 -21.22 15.20
N GLU A 30 12.83 -20.42 14.77
CA GLU A 30 12.58 -19.22 13.96
C GLU A 30 11.99 -19.56 12.59
N LYS A 31 12.47 -20.65 11.98
CA LYS A 31 11.95 -21.12 10.68
C LYS A 31 10.53 -21.68 10.82
N GLN A 32 10.25 -22.44 11.88
CA GLN A 32 8.90 -22.93 12.19
C GLN A 32 7.93 -21.81 12.57
N ASP A 33 8.40 -20.76 13.25
CA ASP A 33 7.58 -19.59 13.60
C ASP A 33 7.30 -18.70 12.38
N GLN A 34 8.25 -18.61 11.43
CA GLN A 34 8.03 -17.96 10.13
C GLN A 34 7.06 -18.76 9.25
N GLU A 35 7.17 -20.08 9.21
CA GLU A 35 6.25 -20.97 8.48
C GLU A 35 4.84 -20.94 9.08
N LYS A 36 4.69 -20.91 10.41
CA LYS A 36 3.39 -20.74 11.07
C LYS A 36 2.76 -19.37 10.83
N LYS A 37 3.55 -18.30 10.79
CA LYS A 37 3.07 -16.93 10.45
C LYS A 37 2.74 -16.78 8.96
N ALA A 38 3.38 -17.57 8.09
CA ALA A 38 3.04 -17.65 6.67
C ALA A 38 1.72 -18.42 6.47
N ALA A 39 1.56 -19.57 7.12
CA ALA A 39 0.33 -20.36 7.10
C ALA A 39 -0.88 -19.60 7.67
N ALA A 40 -0.71 -18.81 8.74
CA ALA A 40 -1.77 -17.94 9.27
C ALA A 40 -2.11 -16.76 8.34
N ASN A 41 -1.16 -16.29 7.50
CA ASN A 41 -1.45 -15.31 6.44
C ASN A 41 -2.20 -15.96 5.27
N GLU A 42 -1.90 -17.22 4.93
CA GLU A 42 -2.65 -17.98 3.93
C GLU A 42 -4.08 -18.28 4.40
N GLU A 43 -4.29 -18.65 5.67
CA GLU A 43 -5.65 -18.80 6.24
C GLU A 43 -6.42 -17.47 6.30
N ALA A 44 -5.77 -16.35 6.62
CA ALA A 44 -6.41 -15.03 6.60
C ALA A 44 -6.73 -14.52 5.18
N GLN A 45 -5.99 -14.99 4.16
CA GLN A 45 -6.29 -14.79 2.74
C GLN A 45 -7.35 -15.79 2.22
N GLY A 46 -7.45 -16.99 2.80
CA GLY A 46 -8.25 -18.11 2.30
C GLY A 46 -9.78 -17.94 2.36
N ASN A 47 -10.29 -16.89 3.00
CA ASN A 47 -11.74 -16.59 3.08
C ASN A 47 -12.13 -15.28 2.38
N LYS A 48 -11.33 -14.77 1.44
CA LYS A 48 -11.69 -13.58 0.64
C LYS A 48 -12.33 -14.01 -0.66
N GLU A 49 -13.59 -13.64 -0.83
CA GLU A 49 -14.44 -14.01 -1.97
C GLU A 49 -14.85 -12.79 -2.81
N ALA A 50 -14.50 -11.59 -2.35
CA ALA A 50 -14.84 -10.35 -3.01
C ALA A 50 -13.73 -9.30 -2.81
N TYR A 51 -13.92 -8.14 -3.43
CA TYR A 51 -13.01 -7.02 -3.39
C TYR A 51 -13.78 -5.73 -3.08
N LEU A 52 -13.13 -4.83 -2.35
CA LEU A 52 -13.58 -3.47 -2.10
C LEU A 52 -12.61 -2.49 -2.76
N PHE A 53 -13.11 -1.66 -3.66
CA PHE A 53 -12.39 -0.52 -4.23
C PHE A 53 -12.83 0.76 -3.53
N VAL A 54 -11.89 1.50 -2.95
CA VAL A 54 -12.12 2.84 -2.42
C VAL A 54 -11.56 3.87 -3.40
N TYR A 55 -12.35 4.89 -3.75
CA TYR A 55 -12.01 5.85 -4.82
C TYR A 55 -12.69 7.20 -4.63
N PHE A 56 -12.36 8.15 -5.50
CA PHE A 56 -13.11 9.39 -5.75
C PHE A 56 -13.43 9.53 -7.24
N GLU A 57 -14.40 10.37 -7.61
CA GLU A 57 -14.91 10.46 -8.98
C GLU A 57 -14.10 11.41 -9.86
N GLY A 58 -13.96 11.07 -11.14
CA GLY A 58 -13.31 11.91 -12.15
C GLY A 58 -14.30 12.66 -13.05
N THR A 59 -15.59 12.39 -12.90
CA THR A 59 -16.64 12.90 -13.79
C THR A 59 -17.85 13.40 -13.01
N GLY A 60 -18.81 14.01 -13.70
CA GLY A 60 -19.99 14.62 -13.07
C GLY A 60 -19.69 16.00 -12.47
N LYS A 61 -20.56 16.46 -11.57
CA LYS A 61 -20.43 17.81 -10.98
C LYS A 61 -19.19 17.89 -10.09
N GLY A 62 -18.33 18.88 -10.35
CA GLY A 62 -17.02 18.99 -9.71
C GLY A 62 -17.07 19.03 -8.17
N GLU A 63 -18.10 19.65 -7.59
CA GLU A 63 -18.31 19.71 -6.14
C GLU A 63 -18.63 18.35 -5.48
N LEU A 64 -18.99 17.34 -6.28
CA LEU A 64 -19.31 15.98 -5.83
C LEU A 64 -18.22 14.95 -6.19
N GLN A 65 -17.17 15.37 -6.88
CA GLN A 65 -16.11 14.47 -7.38
C GLN A 65 -15.20 13.98 -6.25
N GLU A 66 -14.67 14.91 -5.44
CA GLU A 66 -13.66 14.66 -4.41
C GLU A 66 -14.29 14.17 -3.09
N GLN A 67 -14.98 13.04 -3.21
CA GLN A 67 -15.78 12.39 -2.18
C GLN A 67 -15.39 10.92 -2.06
N LEU A 68 -15.34 10.40 -0.82
CA LEU A 68 -15.03 9.00 -0.58
C LEU A 68 -16.18 8.10 -1.08
N ARG A 69 -15.86 7.19 -1.99
CA ARG A 69 -16.80 6.28 -2.63
C ARG A 69 -16.26 4.85 -2.63
N PHE A 70 -17.16 3.89 -2.57
CA PHE A 70 -16.85 2.46 -2.55
C PHE A 70 -17.49 1.75 -3.74
N ALA A 71 -16.79 0.75 -4.28
CA ALA A 71 -17.33 -0.21 -5.22
C ALA A 71 -16.93 -1.63 -4.80
N VAL A 72 -17.75 -2.62 -5.15
CA VAL A 72 -17.54 -4.03 -4.83
C VAL A 72 -17.51 -4.87 -6.09
N SER A 73 -16.66 -5.89 -6.09
CA SER A 73 -16.55 -6.88 -7.16
C SER A 73 -16.35 -8.27 -6.57
N ALA A 74 -16.90 -9.30 -7.23
CA ALA A 74 -16.64 -10.70 -6.89
C ALA A 74 -15.34 -11.23 -7.53
N ASP A 75 -14.93 -10.66 -8.67
CA ASP A 75 -13.91 -11.22 -9.55
C ASP A 75 -12.77 -10.24 -9.88
N ALA A 76 -12.79 -9.06 -9.26
CA ALA A 76 -11.93 -7.91 -9.53
C ALA A 76 -12.00 -7.34 -10.96
N GLN A 77 -12.98 -7.77 -11.77
CA GLN A 77 -13.16 -7.31 -13.16
C GLN A 77 -14.49 -6.57 -13.35
N ASN A 78 -15.56 -7.10 -12.75
CA ASN A 78 -16.90 -6.56 -12.79
C ASN A 78 -17.20 -5.84 -11.48
N TRP A 79 -17.25 -4.51 -11.51
CA TRP A 79 -17.38 -3.65 -10.35
C TRP A 79 -18.74 -2.94 -10.32
N LYS A 80 -19.28 -2.83 -9.11
CA LYS A 80 -20.53 -2.11 -8.84
C LYS A 80 -20.31 -1.07 -7.76
N ALA A 81 -20.66 0.18 -8.06
CA ALA A 81 -20.62 1.24 -7.06
C ALA A 81 -21.66 1.01 -5.97
N LEU A 82 -21.26 1.18 -4.72
CA LEU A 82 -22.16 1.20 -3.58
C LEU A 82 -22.92 2.54 -3.51
N ASN A 83 -24.02 2.56 -2.76
CA ASN A 83 -24.78 3.78 -2.47
C ASN A 83 -25.23 4.55 -3.73
N ASN A 84 -25.54 3.86 -4.83
CA ASN A 84 -25.85 4.46 -6.14
C ASN A 84 -24.77 5.44 -6.62
N ASN A 85 -23.51 5.12 -6.33
CA ASN A 85 -22.39 6.02 -6.53
C ASN A 85 -22.68 7.41 -5.93
N GLN A 86 -23.10 7.46 -4.67
CA GLN A 86 -23.09 8.66 -3.82
C GLN A 86 -21.98 8.52 -2.76
N PRO A 87 -21.51 9.63 -2.16
CA PRO A 87 -20.49 9.59 -1.11
C PRO A 87 -20.86 8.62 0.02
N ILE A 88 -19.90 7.79 0.44
CA ILE A 88 -20.06 6.85 1.56
C ILE A 88 -20.04 7.61 2.89
N ILE A 89 -19.11 8.56 3.01
CA ILE A 89 -19.05 9.59 4.02
C ILE A 89 -18.75 10.89 3.29
N SER A 90 -19.48 11.96 3.64
CA SER A 90 -19.23 13.28 3.07
C SER A 90 -17.85 13.81 3.49
N SER A 91 -17.04 14.25 2.53
CA SER A 91 -15.66 14.69 2.73
C SER A 91 -15.54 15.87 3.70
N ASP A 92 -16.54 16.75 3.76
CA ASP A 92 -16.60 17.88 4.71
C ASP A 92 -16.70 17.45 6.18
N ARG A 93 -17.08 16.20 6.44
CA ARG A 93 -17.12 15.64 7.79
C ARG A 93 -15.79 15.02 8.22
N ILE A 94 -14.87 14.77 7.29
CA ILE A 94 -13.65 13.98 7.53
C ILE A 94 -12.35 14.70 7.15
N SER A 95 -12.43 15.80 6.40
CA SER A 95 -11.30 16.58 5.87
C SER A 95 -11.40 18.05 6.29
N ASN A 96 -10.28 18.77 6.31
CA ASN A 96 -10.29 20.21 6.58
C ASN A 96 -10.73 21.03 5.35
N SER A 97 -10.43 20.55 4.14
CA SER A 97 -10.70 21.27 2.90
C SER A 97 -12.17 21.18 2.45
N GLY A 98 -12.85 20.09 2.83
CA GLY A 98 -14.17 19.71 2.34
C GLY A 98 -14.14 18.68 1.21
N GLY A 99 -12.97 18.21 0.80
CA GLY A 99 -12.77 17.23 -0.27
C GLY A 99 -11.68 16.22 0.09
N ILE A 100 -11.76 15.03 -0.51
CA ILE A 100 -10.72 13.99 -0.41
C ILE A 100 -10.34 13.50 -1.80
N ARG A 101 -9.07 13.11 -1.95
CA ARG A 101 -8.54 12.42 -3.13
C ARG A 101 -7.67 11.24 -2.72
N ASP A 102 -7.42 10.33 -3.66
CA ASP A 102 -6.39 9.28 -3.56
C ASP A 102 -6.53 8.38 -2.31
N PRO A 103 -7.71 7.80 -2.01
CA PRO A 103 -7.87 6.97 -0.83
C PRO A 103 -7.10 5.65 -0.95
N HIS A 104 -6.26 5.35 0.04
CA HIS A 104 -5.61 4.06 0.22
C HIS A 104 -6.24 3.29 1.39
N ILE A 105 -6.65 2.03 1.19
CA ILE A 105 -7.19 1.16 2.24
C ILE A 105 -6.29 -0.04 2.51
N LEU A 106 -6.12 -0.36 3.79
CA LEU A 106 -5.37 -1.50 4.28
C LEU A 106 -6.23 -2.31 5.24
N ARG A 107 -6.22 -3.63 5.09
CA ARG A 107 -6.72 -4.57 6.09
C ARG A 107 -5.55 -5.09 6.92
N ASN A 108 -5.72 -5.11 8.24
CA ASN A 108 -4.85 -5.90 9.13
C ASN A 108 -5.70 -6.54 10.22
N ASN A 109 -5.65 -7.87 10.32
CA ASN A 109 -6.56 -8.68 11.13
C ASN A 109 -8.04 -8.35 10.81
N ASP A 110 -8.83 -8.02 11.82
CA ASP A 110 -10.25 -7.62 11.72
C ASP A 110 -10.45 -6.10 11.75
N GLU A 111 -9.40 -5.33 11.41
CA GLU A 111 -9.46 -3.88 11.33
C GLU A 111 -9.07 -3.36 9.94
N PHE A 112 -9.59 -2.18 9.63
CA PHE A 112 -9.42 -1.49 8.37
C PHE A 112 -8.91 -0.08 8.63
N PHE A 113 -7.93 0.32 7.83
CA PHE A 113 -7.23 1.58 7.96
C PHE A 113 -7.26 2.25 6.60
N MET A 114 -7.58 3.54 6.57
CA MET A 114 -7.61 4.30 5.33
C MET A 114 -6.91 5.62 5.50
N VAL A 115 -6.21 6.04 4.45
CA VAL A 115 -5.65 7.38 4.34
C VAL A 115 -6.08 8.01 3.03
N ALA A 116 -6.16 9.33 2.97
CA ALA A 116 -6.52 10.07 1.76
C ALA A 116 -5.89 11.47 1.77
N THR A 117 -5.68 12.06 0.60
CA THR A 117 -5.28 13.46 0.45
C THR A 117 -6.43 14.38 0.91
N ASP A 118 -6.15 15.36 1.76
CA ASP A 118 -7.13 16.41 2.16
C ASP A 118 -7.12 17.53 1.10
N MET A 119 -8.06 17.47 0.16
CA MET A 119 -8.04 18.31 -1.03
C MET A 119 -9.42 18.53 -1.65
N PHE A 120 -9.76 19.80 -1.86
CA PHE A 120 -10.95 20.23 -2.61
C PHE A 120 -10.56 21.21 -3.72
N THR A 121 -10.33 20.72 -4.93
CA THR A 121 -9.80 21.48 -6.08
C THR A 121 -10.78 22.53 -6.60
N VAL A 122 -12.08 22.21 -6.67
CA VAL A 122 -13.10 23.17 -7.14
C VAL A 122 -13.19 24.37 -6.21
N LYS A 123 -13.05 24.16 -4.90
CA LYS A 123 -13.14 25.22 -3.89
C LYS A 123 -11.83 25.96 -3.65
N ASN A 124 -10.71 25.23 -3.57
CA ASN A 124 -9.43 25.74 -3.07
C ASN A 124 -8.32 25.76 -4.13
N GLY A 125 -8.54 25.17 -5.31
CA GLY A 125 -7.54 25.01 -6.36
C GLY A 125 -6.43 24.00 -6.02
N TRP A 126 -5.39 24.01 -6.84
CA TRP A 126 -4.23 23.09 -6.78
C TRP A 126 -3.00 23.70 -6.06
N GLY A 127 -3.13 24.92 -5.57
CA GLY A 127 -1.98 25.72 -5.13
C GLY A 127 -1.32 25.20 -3.84
N SER A 128 -2.09 24.61 -2.93
CA SER A 128 -1.63 24.25 -1.59
C SER A 128 -2.54 23.21 -0.93
N ASN A 129 -2.02 22.03 -0.64
CA ASN A 129 -2.73 20.90 -0.02
C ASN A 129 -1.83 20.27 1.05
N PRO A 130 -1.75 20.88 2.25
CA PRO A 130 -0.78 20.48 3.27
C PRO A 130 -1.26 19.33 4.16
N GLY A 131 -2.36 18.66 3.80
CA GLY A 131 -3.05 17.77 4.71
C GLY A 131 -3.44 16.42 4.13
N ILE A 132 -3.70 15.49 5.05
CA ILE A 132 -4.21 14.15 4.78
C ILE A 132 -5.28 13.81 5.80
N VAL A 133 -6.08 12.80 5.50
CA VAL A 133 -7.07 12.21 6.40
C VAL A 133 -6.60 10.80 6.78
N LEU A 134 -6.74 10.43 8.06
CA LEU A 134 -6.56 9.08 8.57
C LEU A 134 -7.92 8.57 9.07
N MET A 135 -8.24 7.32 8.76
CA MET A 135 -9.49 6.68 9.14
C MET A 135 -9.26 5.26 9.63
N ARG A 136 -10.00 4.83 10.64
CA ARG A 136 -9.98 3.46 11.18
C ARG A 136 -11.38 2.91 11.37
N SER A 137 -11.59 1.66 10.99
CA SER A 137 -12.84 0.93 11.17
C SER A 137 -12.60 -0.50 11.61
N LYS A 138 -13.59 -1.08 12.28
CA LYS A 138 -13.64 -2.53 12.60
C LYS A 138 -14.59 -3.31 11.69
N ASN A 139 -15.34 -2.61 10.83
CA ASN A 139 -16.46 -3.20 10.12
C ASN A 139 -16.72 -2.60 8.73
N LEU A 140 -15.83 -1.73 8.23
CA LEU A 140 -15.95 -0.98 6.97
C LEU A 140 -17.13 0.02 6.91
N THR A 141 -18.05 -0.01 7.87
CA THR A 141 -19.22 0.86 7.87
C THR A 141 -19.07 2.09 8.75
N ASP A 142 -18.40 1.95 9.89
CA ASP A 142 -18.27 2.99 10.89
C ASP A 142 -16.80 3.35 11.09
N TRP A 143 -16.48 4.61 10.88
CA TRP A 143 -15.11 5.10 10.78
C TRP A 143 -14.84 6.15 11.85
N LYS A 144 -13.74 5.95 12.58
CA LYS A 144 -13.08 7.02 13.33
C LYS A 144 -12.17 7.76 12.36
N THR A 145 -12.19 9.08 12.38
CA THR A 145 -11.46 9.91 11.40
C THR A 145 -10.67 11.00 12.08
N ASN A 146 -9.52 11.35 11.53
CA ASN A 146 -8.77 12.54 11.91
C ASN A 146 -8.10 13.15 10.67
N ALA A 147 -8.21 14.47 10.51
CA ALA A 147 -7.51 15.21 9.46
C ALA A 147 -6.27 15.90 10.04
N ILE A 148 -5.15 15.81 9.34
CA ILE A 148 -3.86 16.38 9.74
C ILE A 148 -3.53 17.52 8.78
N ASP A 149 -3.11 18.66 9.33
CA ASP A 149 -2.47 19.74 8.58
C ASP A 149 -0.99 19.81 8.99
N PHE A 150 -0.10 19.43 8.08
CA PHE A 150 1.33 19.29 8.38
C PHE A 150 1.99 20.61 8.78
N ARG A 151 1.48 21.74 8.28
CA ARG A 151 2.03 23.05 8.66
C ARG A 151 1.76 23.39 10.11
N LYS A 152 0.64 22.88 10.65
CA LYS A 152 0.22 23.10 12.05
C LYS A 152 0.86 22.10 13.00
N GLU A 153 0.83 20.82 12.63
CA GLU A 153 1.30 19.73 13.50
C GLU A 153 2.83 19.60 13.51
N TYR A 154 3.48 19.87 12.37
CA TYR A 154 4.93 19.71 12.21
C TYR A 154 5.60 20.98 11.65
N PRO A 155 5.44 22.15 12.30
CA PRO A 155 5.87 23.44 11.77
C PRO A 155 7.40 23.57 11.66
N LYS A 156 8.17 22.74 12.36
CA LYS A 156 9.64 22.80 12.28
C LYS A 156 10.14 22.44 10.88
N THR A 157 9.62 21.33 10.34
CA THR A 157 10.05 20.80 9.04
C THR A 157 9.06 21.18 7.93
N PHE A 158 7.76 21.20 8.22
CA PHE A 158 6.70 21.28 7.21
C PHE A 158 6.00 22.65 7.12
N LYS A 159 6.47 23.70 7.81
CA LYS A 159 5.85 25.04 7.73
C LYS A 159 5.65 25.57 6.30
N ASN A 160 6.56 25.24 5.38
CA ASN A 160 6.51 25.66 3.97
C ASN A 160 6.09 24.53 3.01
N VAL A 161 5.57 23.41 3.52
CA VAL A 161 5.08 22.31 2.67
C VAL A 161 3.97 22.84 1.75
N LYS A 162 4.06 22.56 0.45
CA LYS A 162 3.07 22.95 -0.55
C LYS A 162 2.05 21.83 -0.75
N TRP A 163 2.54 20.61 -0.95
CA TRP A 163 1.73 19.43 -1.24
C TRP A 163 2.12 18.27 -0.32
N VAL A 164 1.09 17.60 0.21
CA VAL A 164 1.15 16.29 0.87
C VAL A 164 0.12 15.42 0.16
N TRP A 165 0.57 14.56 -0.76
CA TRP A 165 -0.30 13.91 -1.74
C TRP A 165 -0.21 12.40 -1.69
N ALA A 166 -1.33 11.77 -2.08
CA ALA A 166 -1.50 10.34 -2.27
C ALA A 166 -0.89 9.51 -1.13
N PRO A 167 -1.35 9.72 0.12
CA PRO A 167 -0.88 8.90 1.22
C PRO A 167 -1.30 7.45 1.02
N GLN A 168 -0.43 6.54 1.42
CA GLN A 168 -0.70 5.12 1.44
C GLN A 168 -0.23 4.48 2.74
N THR A 169 -0.66 3.24 2.99
CA THR A 169 -0.42 2.52 4.24
C THR A 169 0.17 1.15 4.02
N PHE A 170 1.19 0.80 4.79
CA PHE A 170 1.78 -0.54 4.81
C PHE A 170 1.90 -1.04 6.25
N TYR A 171 1.54 -2.30 6.52
CA TYR A 171 1.73 -2.90 7.84
C TYR A 171 3.12 -3.53 7.96
N ASP A 172 3.97 -2.90 8.76
CA ASP A 172 5.30 -3.38 9.12
C ASP A 172 5.19 -4.45 10.22
N LYS A 173 5.34 -5.71 9.81
CA LYS A 173 5.24 -6.88 10.70
C LYS A 173 6.39 -6.96 11.72
N ASP A 174 7.55 -6.40 11.40
CA ASP A 174 8.72 -6.47 12.29
C ASP A 174 8.58 -5.48 13.45
N LYS A 175 7.90 -4.35 13.20
CA LYS A 175 7.64 -3.32 14.22
C LYS A 175 6.24 -3.37 14.83
N ASP A 176 5.34 -4.19 14.28
CA ASP A 176 3.91 -4.25 14.62
C ASP A 176 3.25 -2.85 14.51
N LYS A 177 3.50 -2.15 13.40
CA LYS A 177 3.06 -0.77 13.19
C LYS A 177 2.62 -0.52 11.75
N TYR A 178 1.85 0.54 11.57
CA TYR A 178 1.41 0.99 10.25
C TYR A 178 2.31 2.12 9.77
N LEU A 179 3.10 1.85 8.74
CA LEU A 179 3.83 2.90 8.02
C LEU A 179 2.84 3.65 7.15
N VAL A 180 2.83 4.98 7.25
CA VAL A 180 2.11 5.87 6.34
C VAL A 180 3.15 6.65 5.55
N TYR A 181 3.06 6.61 4.24
CA TYR A 181 3.97 7.30 3.34
C TYR A 181 3.21 8.10 2.30
N PHE A 182 3.79 9.21 1.83
CA PHE A 182 3.13 10.18 0.96
C PHE A 182 4.17 11.01 0.21
N THR A 183 3.73 11.63 -0.88
CA THR A 183 4.55 12.53 -1.68
C THR A 183 4.57 13.93 -1.05
N ILE A 184 5.75 14.52 -0.93
CA ILE A 184 5.95 15.89 -0.45
C ILE A 184 6.51 16.77 -1.56
N ARG A 185 5.95 17.98 -1.69
CA ARG A 185 6.59 19.12 -2.34
C ARG A 185 6.65 20.29 -1.39
N PHE A 186 7.83 20.90 -1.24
CA PHE A 186 7.98 22.17 -0.53
C PHE A 186 7.79 23.36 -1.46
N SER A 187 7.28 24.48 -0.95
CA SER A 187 7.18 25.72 -1.72
C SER A 187 8.55 26.18 -2.19
N GLY A 188 8.67 26.50 -3.49
CA GLY A 188 9.94 26.91 -4.11
C GLY A 188 10.91 25.76 -4.43
N GLN A 189 10.47 24.51 -4.27
CA GLN A 189 11.23 23.33 -4.68
C GLN A 189 10.44 22.52 -5.72
N ASP A 190 11.17 21.87 -6.63
CA ASP A 190 10.58 21.02 -7.67
C ASP A 190 10.67 19.53 -7.35
N ASN A 191 11.36 19.18 -6.26
CA ASN A 191 11.48 17.81 -5.80
C ASN A 191 10.10 17.28 -5.36
N LEU A 192 9.83 16.06 -5.79
CA LEU A 192 8.69 15.24 -5.38
C LEU A 192 9.29 14.01 -4.69
N ASP A 193 9.35 14.09 -3.37
CA ASP A 193 10.03 13.13 -2.51
C ASP A 193 9.03 12.41 -1.63
N PHE A 194 9.23 11.12 -1.40
CA PHE A 194 8.39 10.36 -0.48
C PHE A 194 8.88 10.51 0.95
N TYR A 195 7.98 10.93 1.83
CA TYR A 195 8.18 10.97 3.28
C TYR A 195 7.31 9.91 3.94
N SER A 196 7.69 9.49 5.14
CA SER A 196 6.94 8.49 5.90
C SER A 196 7.03 8.70 7.41
N ALA A 197 6.04 8.16 8.12
CA ALA A 197 6.06 7.98 9.56
C ALA A 197 5.20 6.78 9.97
N TYR A 198 5.49 6.19 11.13
CA TYR A 198 4.59 5.21 11.72
C TYR A 198 3.39 5.91 12.37
N ALA A 199 2.19 5.41 12.09
CA ALA A 199 0.98 5.86 12.73
C ALA A 199 1.00 5.53 14.23
N ASN A 200 0.43 6.43 15.03
CA ASN A 200 0.22 6.16 16.46
C ASN A 200 -0.81 5.03 16.68
N LYS A 201 -0.87 4.49 17.90
CA LYS A 201 -1.79 3.39 18.27
C LYS A 201 -3.27 3.65 17.95
N GLY A 202 -3.67 4.92 17.95
CA GLY A 202 -5.04 5.35 17.63
C GLY A 202 -5.35 5.35 16.14
N PHE A 203 -4.32 5.33 15.29
CA PHE A 203 -4.41 5.63 13.86
C PHE A 203 -5.05 7.00 13.60
N SER A 204 -4.67 8.01 14.39
CA SER A 204 -5.16 9.38 14.27
C SER A 204 -4.04 10.39 13.99
N GLY A 205 -2.80 9.93 13.88
CA GLY A 205 -1.61 10.76 13.72
C GLY A 205 -0.37 9.88 13.68
N PHE A 206 0.80 10.49 13.85
CA PHE A 206 2.08 9.78 13.81
C PHE A 206 2.72 9.69 15.19
N GLU A 207 3.58 8.69 15.39
CA GLU A 207 4.39 8.56 16.61
C GLU A 207 5.54 9.57 16.64
N SER A 208 5.97 10.04 15.46
CA SER A 208 7.06 10.99 15.29
C SER A 208 6.82 11.86 14.05
N GLU A 209 7.57 12.96 13.96
CA GLU A 209 7.58 13.78 12.75
C GLU A 209 7.99 12.93 11.53
N PRO A 210 7.30 13.07 10.38
CA PRO A 210 7.64 12.34 9.17
C PRO A 210 9.01 12.67 8.61
N THR A 211 9.69 11.64 8.10
CA THR A 211 11.06 11.71 7.60
C THR A 211 11.14 11.25 6.15
N LEU A 212 12.20 11.67 5.44
CA LEU A 212 12.43 11.25 4.05
C LEU A 212 12.60 9.73 3.99
N MET A 213 11.77 9.07 3.17
CA MET A 213 11.80 7.62 2.94
C MET A 213 12.51 7.28 1.63
N PHE A 214 12.18 8.00 0.55
CA PHE A 214 12.69 7.70 -0.78
C PHE A 214 12.72 8.95 -1.65
N ARG A 215 13.81 9.12 -2.38
CA ARG A 215 14.01 10.16 -3.40
C ARG A 215 14.31 9.48 -4.72
N ALA A 216 13.31 9.41 -5.59
CA ALA A 216 13.50 8.97 -6.97
C ALA A 216 14.43 9.94 -7.70
N LYS A 217 15.26 9.44 -8.62
CA LYS A 217 16.26 10.24 -9.34
C LYS A 217 15.70 11.53 -9.97
N TYR A 218 14.48 11.46 -10.50
CA TYR A 218 13.87 12.57 -11.23
C TYR A 218 12.58 13.12 -10.59
N GLY A 219 12.26 12.68 -9.37
CA GLY A 219 10.97 12.92 -8.70
C GLY A 219 9.93 11.85 -9.04
N ALA A 220 9.02 11.61 -8.11
CA ALA A 220 7.94 10.64 -8.26
C ALA A 220 6.74 10.98 -7.35
N ILE A 221 5.55 10.51 -7.74
CA ILE A 221 4.31 10.64 -6.97
C ILE A 221 3.58 9.30 -6.90
N ASP A 222 2.46 9.23 -6.18
CA ASP A 222 1.51 8.11 -6.21
C ASP A 222 2.14 6.74 -5.96
N GLY A 223 2.87 6.63 -4.86
CA GLY A 223 3.63 5.43 -4.57
C GLY A 223 2.78 4.33 -3.92
N ASP A 224 3.01 3.07 -4.26
CA ASP A 224 2.36 1.87 -3.66
C ASP A 224 3.36 0.75 -3.35
N ILE A 225 3.37 0.28 -2.09
CA ILE A 225 4.28 -0.74 -1.59
C ILE A 225 3.54 -2.06 -1.40
N ILE A 226 4.08 -3.12 -2.00
CA ILE A 226 3.68 -4.50 -1.76
C ILE A 226 4.88 -5.38 -1.44
N TYR A 227 4.70 -6.38 -0.58
CA TYR A 227 5.76 -7.31 -0.19
C TYR A 227 5.57 -8.67 -0.84
N LYS A 228 6.62 -9.19 -1.48
CA LYS A 228 6.65 -10.51 -2.12
C LYS A 228 8.08 -11.06 -2.10
N ASP A 229 8.23 -12.36 -1.84
CA ASP A 229 9.52 -13.07 -1.94
C ASP A 229 10.72 -12.39 -1.27
N SER A 230 10.51 -11.88 -0.05
CA SER A 230 11.53 -11.16 0.74
C SER A 230 11.96 -9.79 0.19
N LEU A 231 11.15 -9.21 -0.69
CA LEU A 231 11.34 -7.87 -1.24
C LEU A 231 10.10 -7.02 -1.05
N TYR A 232 10.34 -5.76 -0.68
CA TYR A 232 9.38 -4.70 -0.85
C TYR A 232 9.50 -4.16 -2.27
N HIS A 233 8.39 -4.15 -2.98
CA HIS A 233 8.22 -3.57 -4.30
C HIS A 233 7.48 -2.25 -4.15
N PHE A 234 8.13 -1.15 -4.48
CA PHE A 234 7.57 0.19 -4.42
C PHE A 234 7.30 0.69 -5.83
N PHE A 235 6.04 0.62 -6.26
CA PHE A 235 5.55 1.18 -7.50
C PHE A 235 5.29 2.68 -7.33
N TYR A 236 5.51 3.48 -8.36
CA TYR A 236 5.20 4.91 -8.31
C TYR A 236 5.05 5.50 -9.71
N LYS A 237 4.32 6.61 -9.81
CA LYS A 237 4.33 7.46 -11.02
C LYS A 237 5.67 8.20 -11.08
N GLY A 238 6.55 7.73 -11.94
CA GLY A 238 7.88 8.28 -12.15
C GLY A 238 8.00 9.04 -13.48
N ASN A 239 9.08 9.81 -13.59
CA ASN A 239 9.42 10.55 -14.80
C ASN A 239 10.90 10.38 -15.13
N THR A 240 11.26 10.55 -16.39
CA THR A 240 12.64 10.61 -16.86
C THR A 240 12.87 12.00 -17.43
N LYS A 241 13.96 12.64 -17.00
CA LYS A 241 14.34 13.97 -17.46
C LYS A 241 15.64 13.93 -18.25
N ASN A 242 15.74 14.77 -19.28
CA ASN A 242 16.99 15.00 -19.99
C ASN A 242 17.97 15.85 -19.17
N GLU A 243 19.15 16.13 -19.71
CA GLU A 243 20.19 16.93 -19.04
C GLU A 243 19.77 18.37 -18.72
N LYS A 244 18.76 18.90 -19.41
CA LYS A 244 18.18 20.22 -19.15
C LYS A 244 17.10 20.20 -18.07
N GLY A 245 16.76 19.03 -17.53
CA GLY A 245 15.69 18.85 -16.55
C GLY A 245 14.28 18.78 -17.16
N GLU A 246 14.18 18.72 -18.49
CA GLU A 246 12.89 18.61 -19.19
C GLU A 246 12.40 17.15 -19.13
N GLU A 247 11.14 16.95 -18.78
CA GLU A 247 10.52 15.63 -18.79
C GLU A 247 10.40 15.11 -20.23
N ILE A 248 10.91 13.90 -20.46
CA ILE A 248 10.88 13.23 -21.77
C ILE A 248 10.09 11.93 -21.77
N LYS A 249 9.82 11.36 -20.58
CA LYS A 249 9.03 10.14 -20.41
C LYS A 249 8.41 10.12 -19.02
N ASN A 250 7.21 9.58 -18.88
CA ASN A 250 6.55 9.36 -17.61
C ASN A 250 5.69 8.09 -17.67
N GLY A 251 5.34 7.54 -16.50
CA GLY A 251 4.64 6.26 -16.39
C GLY A 251 4.88 5.62 -15.03
N ILE A 252 4.50 4.37 -14.87
CA ILE A 252 4.70 3.60 -13.63
C ILE A 252 6.10 2.98 -13.65
N GLN A 253 6.91 3.31 -12.65
CA GLN A 253 8.21 2.72 -12.40
C GLN A 253 8.20 1.99 -11.06
N GLN A 254 9.29 1.30 -10.74
CA GLN A 254 9.42 0.55 -9.50
C GLN A 254 10.80 0.76 -8.89
N ALA A 255 10.86 0.78 -7.56
CA ALA A 255 12.07 0.54 -6.79
C ALA A 255 11.86 -0.67 -5.88
N VAL A 256 12.94 -1.40 -5.57
CA VAL A 256 12.89 -2.55 -4.66
C VAL A 256 13.83 -2.38 -3.48
N SER A 257 13.45 -2.95 -2.34
CA SER A 257 14.29 -2.95 -1.14
C SER A 257 14.06 -4.22 -0.32
N LYS A 258 15.05 -4.59 0.49
CA LYS A 258 14.90 -5.62 1.54
C LYS A 258 14.40 -5.06 2.87
N SER A 259 14.25 -3.74 2.97
CA SER A 259 13.79 -3.02 4.16
C SER A 259 12.91 -1.84 3.76
N LEU A 260 11.85 -1.57 4.52
CA LEU A 260 11.02 -0.37 4.36
C LEU A 260 11.82 0.93 4.56
N GLU A 261 12.94 0.87 5.30
CA GLU A 261 13.85 1.99 5.53
C GLU A 261 14.86 2.19 4.39
N GLY A 262 14.85 1.29 3.39
CA GLY A 262 15.81 1.29 2.30
C GLY A 262 17.16 0.63 2.64
N PRO A 263 18.19 0.85 1.79
CA PRO A 263 18.14 1.66 0.58
C PRO A 263 17.24 1.04 -0.49
N TRP A 264 16.47 1.90 -1.16
CA TRP A 264 15.65 1.53 -2.31
C TRP A 264 16.51 1.53 -3.58
N LYS A 265 16.44 0.46 -4.35
CA LYS A 265 17.08 0.33 -5.66
C LYS A 265 16.05 0.59 -6.76
N GLU A 266 16.18 1.73 -7.43
CA GLU A 266 15.35 2.10 -8.59
C GLU A 266 15.59 1.17 -9.78
N ASP A 267 14.50 0.79 -10.45
CA ASP A 267 14.48 0.33 -11.83
C ASP A 267 13.93 1.46 -12.72
N PHE A 268 14.70 1.85 -13.73
CA PHE A 268 14.32 2.91 -14.65
C PHE A 268 13.37 2.44 -15.77
N LYS A 269 13.08 1.14 -15.84
CA LYS A 269 12.05 0.61 -16.74
C LYS A 269 10.68 1.13 -16.33
N TYR A 270 9.86 1.39 -17.35
CA TYR A 270 8.44 1.65 -17.17
C TYR A 270 7.69 0.34 -17.33
N LEU A 271 6.79 0.08 -16.40
CA LEU A 271 6.04 -1.17 -16.30
C LEU A 271 4.67 -1.08 -16.97
N ASP A 272 4.13 0.13 -17.08
CA ASP A 272 2.85 0.35 -17.74
C ASP A 272 2.96 0.21 -19.26
N SER A 273 1.93 -0.37 -19.88
CA SER A 273 1.86 -0.55 -21.35
C SER A 273 1.84 0.78 -22.14
N TYR A 274 1.68 1.92 -21.47
CA TYR A 274 1.46 3.22 -22.11
C TYR A 274 2.70 4.11 -22.15
N ALA A 275 3.79 3.71 -21.50
CA ALA A 275 4.96 4.56 -21.30
C ALA A 275 5.61 5.09 -22.59
N ASP A 276 5.47 4.37 -23.70
CA ASP A 276 5.98 4.77 -25.03
C ASP A 276 4.88 5.33 -25.95
N THR A 277 3.78 5.80 -25.37
CA THR A 277 2.63 6.40 -26.07
C THR A 277 2.33 7.80 -25.54
N ASN A 278 1.34 8.48 -26.13
CA ASN A 278 0.83 9.76 -25.62
C ASN A 278 -0.19 9.59 -24.47
N THR A 279 -0.49 8.35 -24.08
CA THR A 279 -1.40 8.07 -22.98
C THR A 279 -0.64 8.21 -21.66
N VAL A 280 -1.14 9.08 -20.78
CA VAL A 280 -0.54 9.33 -19.48
C VAL A 280 -1.32 8.59 -18.39
N VAL A 281 -0.59 7.95 -17.49
CA VAL A 281 -1.12 7.14 -16.38
C VAL A 281 -0.68 7.70 -15.04
N GLU A 282 -1.46 7.57 -13.97
CA GLU A 282 -1.04 7.90 -12.59
C GLU A 282 -1.75 6.98 -11.59
N GLY A 283 -1.54 7.20 -10.29
CA GLY A 283 -2.33 6.51 -9.27
C GLY A 283 -2.25 5.00 -9.29
N SER A 284 -1.03 4.46 -9.39
CA SER A 284 -0.82 3.01 -9.35
C SER A 284 -1.35 2.41 -8.06
N SER A 285 -2.16 1.36 -8.18
CA SER A 285 -2.49 0.49 -7.07
C SER A 285 -2.20 -0.96 -7.43
N VAL A 286 -1.48 -1.66 -6.55
CA VAL A 286 -1.10 -3.05 -6.71
C VAL A 286 -1.77 -3.93 -5.66
N PHE A 287 -2.44 -5.00 -6.10
CA PHE A 287 -3.06 -5.95 -5.17
C PHE A 287 -3.00 -7.37 -5.71
N LYS A 288 -3.00 -8.34 -4.80
CA LYS A 288 -3.05 -9.77 -5.13
C LYS A 288 -4.49 -10.18 -5.40
N LEU A 289 -4.72 -10.98 -6.45
CA LEU A 289 -6.02 -11.62 -6.66
C LEU A 289 -6.25 -12.70 -5.60
N ASN A 290 -7.44 -12.71 -5.02
CA ASN A 290 -7.89 -13.74 -4.09
C ASN A 290 -7.76 -15.12 -4.75
N ASN A 291 -7.22 -16.08 -4.01
CA ASN A 291 -7.08 -17.48 -4.45
C ASN A 291 -6.28 -17.67 -5.76
N SER A 292 -5.39 -16.73 -6.09
CA SER A 292 -4.54 -16.75 -7.28
C SER A 292 -3.09 -16.41 -6.94
N ASP A 293 -2.14 -16.80 -7.80
CA ASP A 293 -0.75 -16.35 -7.74
C ASP A 293 -0.51 -15.03 -8.50
N GLU A 294 -1.56 -14.49 -9.12
CA GLU A 294 -1.53 -13.25 -9.89
C GLU A 294 -1.76 -12.00 -9.03
N TYR A 295 -1.12 -10.93 -9.48
CA TYR A 295 -1.23 -9.58 -8.98
C TYR A 295 -1.74 -8.68 -10.09
N ILE A 296 -2.54 -7.69 -9.70
CA ILE A 296 -3.03 -6.62 -10.54
C ILE A 296 -2.19 -5.38 -10.27
N LEU A 297 -1.71 -4.72 -11.32
CA LEU A 297 -1.27 -3.33 -11.28
C LEU A 297 -2.31 -2.52 -12.06
N MET A 298 -3.11 -1.74 -11.35
CA MET A 298 -4.10 -0.84 -11.94
C MET A 298 -3.64 0.61 -11.88
N TYR A 299 -4.07 1.42 -12.83
CA TYR A 299 -3.70 2.83 -12.90
C TYR A 299 -4.75 3.68 -13.62
N ASP A 300 -4.74 4.97 -13.29
CA ASP A 300 -5.66 6.01 -13.73
C ASP A 300 -5.17 6.67 -15.02
N LEU A 301 -5.92 6.55 -16.11
CA LEU A 301 -5.64 7.23 -17.38
C LEU A 301 -6.36 8.58 -17.37
N TYR A 302 -5.91 9.45 -16.47
CA TYR A 302 -6.60 10.64 -16.00
C TYR A 302 -7.01 11.65 -17.07
N SER A 303 -6.32 11.67 -18.21
CA SER A 303 -6.64 12.55 -19.35
C SER A 303 -7.79 12.02 -20.22
N SER A 304 -8.11 10.73 -20.11
CA SER A 304 -9.12 10.03 -20.91
C SER A 304 -10.31 9.51 -20.10
N GLY A 305 -10.25 9.57 -18.76
CA GLY A 305 -11.29 9.04 -17.86
C GLY A 305 -11.38 7.51 -17.86
N ARG A 306 -10.38 6.82 -18.44
CA ARG A 306 -10.26 5.37 -18.40
C ARG A 306 -9.52 4.93 -17.14
N TYR A 307 -9.75 3.70 -16.72
CA TYR A 307 -9.07 3.07 -15.60
C TYR A 307 -8.82 1.62 -15.98
N GLU A 308 -7.56 1.21 -16.00
CA GLU A 308 -7.11 -0.03 -16.63
C GLU A 308 -6.05 -0.71 -15.77
N PHE A 309 -5.74 -1.95 -16.12
CA PHE A 309 -4.78 -2.75 -15.37
C PHE A 309 -4.01 -3.75 -16.22
N GLN A 310 -2.88 -4.20 -15.68
CA GLN A 310 -2.09 -5.32 -16.18
C GLN A 310 -1.92 -6.38 -15.09
N ARG A 311 -1.57 -7.60 -15.48
CA ARG A 311 -1.34 -8.73 -14.58
C ARG A 311 0.12 -9.07 -14.45
N SER A 312 0.54 -9.56 -13.28
CA SER A 312 1.87 -10.11 -13.05
C SER A 312 1.85 -11.26 -12.04
N LYS A 313 2.80 -12.19 -12.16
CA LYS A 313 3.04 -13.23 -11.14
C LYS A 313 4.28 -12.95 -10.29
N ASP A 314 5.14 -12.03 -10.71
CA ASP A 314 6.45 -11.79 -10.10
C ASP A 314 6.70 -10.34 -9.70
N LEU A 315 5.77 -9.42 -10.03
CA LEU A 315 5.85 -7.98 -9.79
C LEU A 315 6.98 -7.26 -10.57
N PHE A 316 7.62 -7.93 -11.52
CA PHE A 316 8.64 -7.36 -12.41
C PHE A 316 8.20 -7.36 -13.87
N HIS A 317 7.47 -8.39 -14.30
CA HIS A 317 6.97 -8.54 -15.65
C HIS A 317 5.45 -8.49 -15.64
N PHE A 318 4.89 -7.57 -16.39
CA PHE A 318 3.45 -7.36 -16.53
C PHE A 318 2.98 -7.75 -17.94
N SER A 319 1.70 -8.09 -18.08
CA SER A 319 1.09 -8.38 -19.39
C SER A 319 1.31 -7.23 -20.37
N GLU A 320 1.62 -7.52 -21.63
CA GLU A 320 1.86 -6.46 -22.63
C GLU A 320 0.59 -5.66 -22.92
N GLU A 321 -0.55 -6.35 -23.01
CA GLU A 321 -1.86 -5.73 -23.19
C GLU A 321 -2.49 -5.38 -21.84
N THR A 322 -3.23 -4.28 -21.84
CA THR A 322 -4.04 -3.84 -20.70
C THR A 322 -5.43 -4.44 -20.77
N GLU A 323 -6.02 -4.65 -19.59
CA GLU A 323 -7.42 -4.98 -19.43
C GLU A 323 -8.18 -3.77 -18.86
N SER A 324 -9.50 -3.75 -19.08
CA SER A 324 -10.39 -2.72 -18.55
C SER A 324 -11.39 -3.33 -17.59
N PHE A 325 -11.72 -2.59 -16.54
CA PHE A 325 -12.82 -2.97 -15.65
C PHE A 325 -14.18 -2.73 -16.33
N THR A 326 -15.11 -3.67 -16.15
CA THR A 326 -16.53 -3.42 -16.37
C THR A 326 -17.09 -2.76 -15.13
N LYS A 327 -17.61 -1.53 -15.26
CA LYS A 327 -18.01 -0.71 -14.10
C LYS A 327 -19.13 0.27 -14.45
N ASP A 328 -19.91 0.67 -13.46
CA ASP A 328 -20.97 1.69 -13.56
C ASP A 328 -20.61 3.06 -12.93
N PHE A 329 -19.30 3.31 -12.77
CA PHE A 329 -18.73 4.52 -12.20
C PHE A 329 -17.43 4.94 -12.92
N PHE A 330 -16.90 6.12 -12.61
CA PHE A 330 -15.71 6.69 -13.24
C PHE A 330 -14.65 7.04 -12.17
N PRO A 331 -13.96 6.01 -11.64
CA PRO A 331 -13.01 6.20 -10.57
C PRO A 331 -11.78 6.96 -11.05
N ARG A 332 -11.16 7.67 -10.12
CA ARG A 332 -9.79 8.16 -10.17
C ARG A 332 -8.96 7.39 -9.15
N HIS A 333 -7.68 7.74 -9.01
CA HIS A 333 -6.72 7.14 -8.06
C HIS A 333 -7.38 6.71 -6.73
N GLY A 334 -7.27 5.42 -6.44
CA GLY A 334 -7.74 4.77 -5.23
C GLY A 334 -7.08 3.40 -5.08
N SER A 335 -7.64 2.52 -4.26
CA SER A 335 -7.00 1.23 -3.92
C SER A 335 -8.01 0.13 -3.62
N VAL A 336 -7.54 -1.13 -3.73
CA VAL A 336 -8.36 -2.33 -3.60
C VAL A 336 -7.86 -3.25 -2.48
N ILE A 337 -8.79 -3.80 -1.70
CA ILE A 337 -8.52 -4.93 -0.79
C ILE A 337 -9.49 -6.08 -1.03
N GLY A 338 -9.05 -7.30 -0.73
CA GLY A 338 -9.94 -8.45 -0.60
C GLY A 338 -10.83 -8.33 0.66
N ILE A 339 -12.11 -8.66 0.51
CA ILE A 339 -13.11 -8.70 1.58
C ILE A 339 -13.81 -10.07 1.61
N THR A 340 -14.34 -10.42 2.77
CA THR A 340 -15.18 -11.60 2.97
C THR A 340 -16.59 -11.34 2.44
N LYS A 341 -17.34 -12.42 2.18
CA LYS A 341 -18.77 -12.35 1.84
C LYS A 341 -19.58 -11.61 2.92
N GLU A 342 -19.22 -11.78 4.19
CA GLU A 342 -19.99 -11.18 5.30
C GLU A 342 -19.70 -9.69 5.48
N GLU A 343 -18.51 -9.25 5.09
CA GLU A 343 -18.20 -7.82 4.94
C GLU A 343 -18.97 -7.22 3.75
N ALA A 344 -19.03 -7.92 2.61
CA ALA A 344 -19.83 -7.47 1.47
C ALA A 344 -21.32 -7.35 1.84
N LYS A 345 -21.93 -8.37 2.46
CA LYS A 345 -23.32 -8.29 2.96
C LYS A 345 -23.54 -7.14 3.94
N ARG A 346 -22.55 -6.83 4.79
CA ARG A 346 -22.62 -5.71 5.74
C ARG A 346 -22.62 -4.36 5.03
N LEU A 347 -21.79 -4.22 4.00
CA LEU A 347 -21.77 -3.04 3.12
C LEU A 347 -23.11 -2.88 2.40
N ASP A 348 -23.65 -3.97 1.85
CA ASP A 348 -24.95 -3.97 1.16
C ASP A 348 -26.09 -3.55 2.09
N LYS A 349 -26.13 -4.10 3.31
CA LYS A 349 -27.13 -3.72 4.31
C LYS A 349 -27.15 -2.22 4.62
N LYS A 350 -26.00 -1.55 4.54
CA LYS A 350 -25.88 -0.11 4.85
C LYS A 350 -26.13 0.77 3.62
N TRP A 351 -25.62 0.37 2.46
CA TRP A 351 -25.53 1.24 1.28
C TRP A 351 -26.11 0.65 -0.01
N GLY A 352 -26.39 -0.65 -0.04
CA GLY A 352 -26.79 -1.38 -1.24
C GLY A 352 -25.70 -1.38 -2.33
N GLY A 353 -26.01 -2.03 -3.46
CA GLY A 353 -25.18 -2.01 -4.66
C GLY A 353 -24.17 -3.16 -4.74
N VAL A 354 -24.15 -4.07 -3.76
CA VAL A 354 -23.31 -5.27 -3.84
C VAL A 354 -23.87 -6.22 -4.90
N PRO A 355 -23.02 -6.82 -5.76
CA PRO A 355 -23.43 -7.84 -6.72
C PRO A 355 -24.22 -8.98 -6.07
N LYS A 356 -25.31 -9.43 -6.71
CA LYS A 356 -26.26 -10.40 -6.11
C LYS A 356 -25.60 -11.75 -5.81
N GLU A 357 -24.65 -12.16 -6.62
CA GLU A 357 -23.84 -13.37 -6.44
C GLU A 357 -23.11 -13.40 -5.09
N LEU A 358 -22.78 -12.23 -4.52
CA LEU A 358 -22.16 -12.13 -3.19
C LEU A 358 -23.17 -12.14 -2.03
N LEU A 359 -24.48 -12.00 -2.33
CA LEU A 359 -25.54 -11.91 -1.33
C LEU A 359 -26.26 -13.24 -1.11
N ASN A 360 -26.23 -14.14 -2.10
CA ASN A 360 -26.87 -15.46 -1.99
C ASN A 360 -26.20 -16.30 -0.90
N GLU A 361 -26.99 -16.98 -0.07
CA GLU A 361 -26.45 -18.06 0.77
C GLU A 361 -26.07 -19.24 -0.14
N GLU A 362 -24.95 -19.89 0.14
CA GLU A 362 -24.63 -21.14 -0.58
C GLU A 362 -25.74 -22.15 -0.26
N GLU A 363 -26.40 -22.68 -1.30
CA GLU A 363 -27.45 -23.70 -1.17
C GLU A 363 -26.90 -25.04 -0.66
#